data_AF-A0A7J6XRI5-F1
#
_entry.id   AF-A0A7J6XRI5-F1
#
_cell.length_a   1.000
_cell.length_b   1.000
_cell.length_c   1.000
_cell.angle_alpha   90.00
_cell.angle_beta   90.00
_cell.angle_gamma   90.00
#
_symmetry.space_group_name_H-M   'P 1'
#
loop_
_entity.id
_entity.type
_entity.pdbx_description
1 polymer ?
#
loop_
_entity_poly.entity_id
_entity_poly.type
_entity_poly.pdbx_seq_one_letter_code
_entity_poly.pdbx_strand_id
1 'polypeptide(L)'
;MVDGASATHHDGPVGTCLGWWMWSPVGACPRSRHRVLRRAVTTVRVAVLLFVLALAAAAWMPAVHAVAVRLRGGTVDRAITVGRAVDTVLMDGVSVTNGVAVVFDVPAMIPGALRIELRNCVCDGGAQIYVRGYSGEPASDRSLEVGVSGLSGSYCSLVFVHNLPAHTNVTVRDSTIVTAGPMHYSQLSGLTDAVASPLVLHATSLLQTQLRVSNTVLRSSQAGGSAVYVGGGVNLLSSAVVFDGVSLEASGGATASAMHVASSSILSLRSHSVFSVTNVSVVSSGGGLVLGERVTVSDSVLRLVGVEGSVASSLVRCDGGTVGAGGWLDMHDVWAVGEASLVASLSGVTLSGGTVSIARCAATGATLVSGLAITSGAVSVQCNRAGGRVLQSSGDYRMAGLPSVSVVPCDGCAAALACFDALTASFSDCVCSCRAGGMGEACLPFNVPPARAGGGGGAQGCVSGVTLTSP
;
A
#
# COMPACT_ATOMS: atom_id res chain seq x y z
N MET A 1 -16.25 42.88 -48.44
CA MET A 1 -15.56 43.11 -47.16
C MET A 1 -14.47 42.06 -47.06
N VAL A 2 -13.26 42.50 -46.78
CA VAL A 2 -12.00 41.97 -47.31
C VAL A 2 -11.42 40.89 -46.40
N ASP A 3 -11.34 39.66 -46.92
CA ASP A 3 -10.27 38.69 -46.66
C ASP A 3 -9.37 38.67 -47.90
N GLY A 4 -8.05 38.70 -47.72
CA GLY A 4 -7.09 38.83 -48.81
C GLY A 4 -6.01 37.77 -48.74
N ALA A 5 -6.16 36.72 -49.54
CA ALA A 5 -5.12 35.75 -49.87
C ALA A 5 -4.94 35.63 -51.39
N SER A 6 -3.68 35.43 -51.76
CA SER A 6 -3.15 34.85 -53.02
C SER A 6 -3.07 35.70 -54.29
N ALA A 7 -1.89 35.63 -54.92
CA ALA A 7 -1.72 35.61 -56.37
C ALA A 7 -0.42 34.84 -56.72
N THR A 8 -0.51 33.96 -57.72
CA THR A 8 0.53 33.11 -58.31
C THR A 8 0.52 33.23 -59.84
N HIS A 9 1.61 32.75 -60.49
CA HIS A 9 1.90 32.51 -61.94
C HIS A 9 2.59 33.64 -62.76
N HIS A 10 3.83 33.48 -63.26
CA HIS A 10 4.39 32.77 -64.47
C HIS A 10 4.15 33.56 -65.80
N ASP A 11 5.03 33.73 -66.80
CA ASP A 11 6.15 32.98 -67.45
C ASP A 11 7.23 33.97 -68.01
N GLY A 12 8.55 33.67 -68.13
CA GLY A 12 9.28 33.12 -69.31
C GLY A 12 9.79 34.22 -70.31
N PRO A 13 10.76 34.02 -71.24
CA PRO A 13 11.58 32.84 -71.59
C PRO A 13 13.07 33.09 -72.05
N VAL A 14 13.80 32.02 -72.44
CA VAL A 14 15.02 31.89 -73.33
C VAL A 14 16.31 32.67 -72.94
N GLY A 15 17.56 32.17 -72.93
CA GLY A 15 18.26 31.03 -73.50
C GLY A 15 19.54 31.50 -74.23
N THR A 16 20.67 30.79 -74.05
CA THR A 16 21.89 30.67 -74.90
C THR A 16 23.22 31.39 -74.60
N CYS A 17 24.30 30.58 -74.75
CA CYS A 17 25.70 30.83 -75.15
C CYS A 17 26.71 31.38 -74.11
N LEU A 18 27.67 30.56 -73.65
CA LEU A 18 28.98 30.19 -74.27
C LEU A 18 30.07 31.25 -74.10
N GLY A 19 31.23 30.85 -73.56
CA GLY A 19 32.49 31.56 -73.78
C GLY A 19 33.44 31.60 -72.58
N TRP A 20 34.46 30.73 -72.62
CA TRP A 20 35.73 30.94 -71.92
C TRP A 20 36.30 32.34 -72.20
N TRP A 21 37.08 32.91 -71.28
CA TRP A 21 38.50 33.26 -71.46
C TRP A 21 39.05 34.00 -70.22
N MET A 22 40.28 33.60 -69.90
CA MET A 22 41.29 34.13 -68.99
C MET A 22 41.49 35.66 -68.93
N TRP A 23 41.55 36.26 -67.71
CA TRP A 23 42.70 36.96 -67.08
C TRP A 23 42.31 37.77 -65.83
N SER A 24 43.21 37.79 -64.84
CA SER A 24 43.16 38.59 -63.60
C SER A 24 43.39 40.09 -63.88
N PRO A 25 43.07 41.03 -62.96
CA PRO A 25 43.94 41.29 -61.80
C PRO A 25 43.24 41.70 -60.48
N VAL A 26 43.89 41.28 -59.38
CA VAL A 26 44.20 42.07 -58.16
C VAL A 26 43.08 42.84 -57.43
N GLY A 27 42.82 42.43 -56.18
CA GLY A 27 42.90 43.35 -55.05
C GLY A 27 41.66 43.50 -54.15
N ALA A 28 41.50 42.61 -53.15
CA ALA A 28 40.89 42.97 -51.86
C ALA A 28 41.21 41.92 -50.78
N CYS A 29 42.11 42.27 -49.85
CA CYS A 29 42.46 41.45 -48.68
C CYS A 29 41.34 41.47 -47.61
N PRO A 30 40.94 40.32 -47.04
CA PRO A 30 40.04 40.29 -45.90
C PRO A 30 40.83 40.33 -44.57
N ARG A 31 40.66 41.41 -43.80
CA ARG A 31 41.02 41.46 -42.37
C ARG A 31 39.80 41.07 -41.53
N SER A 32 39.78 39.86 -40.95
CA SER A 32 39.20 39.55 -39.62
C SER A 32 38.94 38.05 -39.41
N ARG A 33 39.98 37.26 -39.06
CA ARG A 33 39.79 35.91 -38.47
C ARG A 33 40.59 35.64 -37.19
N HIS A 34 41.55 36.51 -36.82
CA HIS A 34 42.41 36.26 -35.65
C HIS A 34 41.86 36.73 -34.29
N ARG A 35 40.91 37.67 -34.24
CA ARG A 35 40.33 38.14 -32.95
C ARG A 35 39.31 37.19 -32.33
N VAL A 36 38.65 36.35 -33.15
CA VAL A 36 37.62 35.40 -32.69
C VAL A 36 38.25 34.15 -32.07
N LEU A 37 39.36 33.66 -32.66
CA LEU A 37 40.10 32.51 -32.14
C LEU A 37 40.75 32.76 -30.77
N ARG A 38 41.32 33.94 -30.52
CA ARG A 38 41.90 34.25 -29.20
C ARG A 38 40.85 34.36 -28.09
N ARG A 39 39.66 34.90 -28.40
CA ARG A 39 38.54 34.95 -27.44
C ARG A 39 37.99 33.55 -27.13
N ALA A 40 37.89 32.68 -28.14
CA ALA A 40 37.45 31.29 -27.95
C ALA A 40 38.44 30.47 -27.09
N VAL A 41 39.75 30.67 -27.26
CA VAL A 41 40.76 29.99 -26.43
C VAL A 41 40.71 30.48 -24.98
N THR A 42 40.46 31.77 -24.74
CA THR A 42 40.31 32.30 -23.38
C THR A 42 39.03 31.80 -22.70
N THR A 43 37.91 31.70 -23.41
CA THR A 43 36.64 31.20 -22.83
C THR A 43 36.72 29.70 -22.52
N VAL A 44 37.36 28.91 -23.38
CA VAL A 44 37.59 27.47 -23.12
C VAL A 44 38.50 27.28 -21.90
N ARG A 45 39.59 28.05 -21.77
CA ARG A 45 40.47 27.97 -20.60
C ARG A 45 39.76 28.35 -19.30
N VAL A 46 38.91 29.38 -19.32
CA VAL A 46 38.12 29.78 -18.15
C VAL A 46 37.09 28.70 -17.80
N ALA A 47 36.42 28.10 -18.79
CA ALA A 47 35.47 27.01 -18.56
C ALA A 47 36.15 25.76 -17.96
N VAL A 48 37.32 25.38 -18.47
CA VAL A 48 38.12 24.27 -17.93
C VAL A 48 38.57 24.59 -16.50
N LEU A 49 39.01 25.82 -16.23
CA LEU A 49 39.43 26.23 -14.89
C LEU A 49 38.26 26.22 -13.90
N LEU A 50 37.07 26.68 -14.30
CA LEU A 50 35.85 26.60 -13.50
C LEU A 50 35.41 25.17 -13.26
N PHE A 51 35.55 24.29 -14.25
CA PHE A 51 35.25 22.87 -14.12
C PHE A 51 36.22 22.17 -13.15
N VAL A 52 37.53 22.46 -13.25
CA VAL A 52 38.55 21.95 -12.33
C VAL A 52 38.35 22.52 -10.92
N LEU A 53 37.97 23.80 -10.78
CA LEU A 53 37.63 24.41 -9.50
C LEU A 53 36.35 23.82 -8.91
N ALA A 54 35.36 23.46 -9.73
CA ALA A 54 34.14 22.78 -9.28
C ALA A 54 34.43 21.34 -8.83
N LEU A 55 35.30 20.62 -9.54
CA LEU A 55 35.77 19.29 -9.12
C LEU A 55 36.62 19.35 -7.85
N ALA A 56 37.50 20.36 -7.73
CA ALA A 56 38.27 20.59 -6.52
C ALA A 56 37.35 21.00 -5.36
N ALA A 57 36.36 21.86 -5.58
CA ALA A 57 35.36 22.21 -4.58
C ALA A 57 34.52 20.98 -4.16
N ALA A 58 34.16 20.10 -5.10
CA ALA A 58 33.47 18.84 -4.81
C ALA A 58 34.37 17.86 -4.01
N ALA A 59 35.67 17.82 -4.29
CA ALA A 59 36.65 17.02 -3.53
C ALA A 59 36.97 17.61 -2.14
N TRP A 60 36.71 18.90 -1.94
CA TRP A 60 36.88 19.63 -0.69
C TRP A 60 35.55 19.86 0.06
N MET A 61 34.45 19.30 -0.44
CA MET A 61 33.26 19.17 0.38
C MET A 61 33.62 18.21 1.52
N PRO A 62 33.54 18.64 2.79
CA PRO A 62 33.68 17.70 3.89
C PRO A 62 32.65 16.60 3.63
N ALA A 63 33.10 15.34 3.64
CA ALA A 63 32.19 14.22 3.67
C ALA A 63 31.11 14.54 4.71
N VAL A 64 29.87 14.72 4.28
CA VAL A 64 28.77 14.96 5.21
C VAL A 64 28.66 13.67 5.99
N HIS A 65 29.26 13.64 7.17
CA HIS A 65 29.22 12.48 8.03
C HIS A 65 27.76 12.34 8.45
N ALA A 66 27.14 11.24 8.03
CA ALA A 66 25.78 10.96 8.43
C ALA A 66 25.74 10.84 9.96
N VAL A 67 24.78 11.55 10.56
CA VAL A 67 24.60 11.55 12.00
C VAL A 67 23.49 10.56 12.35
N ALA A 68 23.85 9.52 13.10
CA ALA A 68 22.86 8.65 13.69
C ALA A 68 22.22 9.33 14.91
N VAL A 69 20.90 9.55 14.87
CA VAL A 69 20.14 10.05 16.02
C VAL A 69 19.76 8.86 16.89
N ARG A 70 20.22 8.85 18.14
CA ARG A 70 19.89 7.80 19.11
C ARG A 70 19.32 8.41 20.38
N LEU A 71 18.07 8.06 20.67
CA LEU A 71 17.38 8.43 21.90
C LEU A 71 17.07 7.16 22.69
N ARG A 72 17.47 7.13 23.95
CA ARG A 72 17.20 6.01 24.87
C ARG A 72 16.58 6.54 26.15
N GLY A 73 15.40 6.07 26.48
CA GLY A 73 14.62 6.60 27.59
C GLY A 73 14.20 8.06 27.37
N GLY A 74 13.76 8.69 28.45
CA GLY A 74 13.42 10.12 28.48
C GLY A 74 12.07 10.45 27.86
N THR A 75 11.77 11.75 27.86
CA THR A 75 10.48 12.27 27.41
C THR A 75 10.69 13.31 26.31
N VAL A 76 9.91 13.20 25.23
CA VAL A 76 9.76 14.18 24.18
C VAL A 76 8.40 14.86 24.39
N ASP A 77 8.44 16.07 24.93
CA ASP A 77 7.26 16.89 25.26
C ASP A 77 7.16 18.15 24.38
N ARG A 78 8.04 18.27 23.38
CA ARG A 78 8.05 19.30 22.35
C ARG A 78 8.13 18.66 20.98
N ALA A 79 7.49 19.28 20.00
CA ALA A 79 7.51 18.78 18.62
C ALA A 79 8.95 18.73 18.08
N ILE A 80 9.30 17.64 17.43
CA ILE A 80 10.62 17.44 16.82
C ILE A 80 10.46 17.03 15.35
N THR A 81 11.34 17.54 14.51
CA THR A 81 11.47 17.12 13.11
C THR A 81 12.89 16.64 12.88
N VAL A 82 13.04 15.36 12.54
CA VAL A 82 14.30 14.72 12.22
C VAL A 82 14.41 14.59 10.71
N GLY A 83 15.45 15.17 10.12
CA GLY A 83 15.65 15.14 8.68
C GLY A 83 17.08 15.47 8.28
N ARG A 84 17.57 16.66 8.60
CA ARG A 84 18.87 17.12 8.07
C ARG A 84 20.06 16.29 8.56
N ALA A 85 20.88 15.84 7.61
CA ALA A 85 22.13 15.11 7.84
C ALA A 85 21.99 13.79 8.62
N VAL A 86 20.78 13.20 8.65
CA VAL A 86 20.50 11.93 9.33
C VAL A 86 20.29 10.83 8.29
N ASP A 87 20.85 9.65 8.55
CA ASP A 87 20.58 8.40 7.81
C ASP A 87 19.87 7.36 8.68
N THR A 88 20.15 7.38 9.99
CA THR A 88 19.66 6.42 10.97
C THR A 88 19.03 7.12 12.17
N VAL A 89 17.83 6.70 12.53
CA VAL A 89 17.15 7.10 13.77
C VAL A 89 16.85 5.85 14.60
N LEU A 90 17.24 5.86 15.87
CA LEU A 90 16.91 4.84 16.84
C LEU A 90 16.29 5.50 18.08
N MET A 91 15.06 5.16 18.40
CA MET A 91 14.39 5.53 19.65
C MET A 91 14.06 4.26 20.42
N ASP A 92 14.51 4.17 21.66
CA ASP A 92 14.32 3.00 22.51
C ASP A 92 13.83 3.43 23.90
N GLY A 93 12.62 3.04 24.28
CA GLY A 93 12.03 3.40 25.58
C GLY A 93 11.70 4.89 25.73
N VAL A 94 11.52 5.62 24.62
CA VAL A 94 11.22 7.06 24.64
C VAL A 94 9.71 7.30 24.83
N SER A 95 9.35 8.23 25.71
CA SER A 95 7.96 8.67 25.93
C SER A 95 7.66 9.94 25.16
N VAL A 96 6.67 9.94 24.27
CA VAL A 96 6.19 11.10 23.52
C VAL A 96 4.86 11.56 24.12
N THR A 97 4.79 12.80 24.63
CA THR A 97 3.64 13.26 25.42
C THR A 97 3.14 14.63 24.95
N ASN A 98 2.14 15.18 25.64
CA ASN A 98 1.62 16.54 25.42
C ASN A 98 1.13 16.82 23.99
N GLY A 99 0.66 15.79 23.28
CA GLY A 99 0.06 15.95 21.95
C GLY A 99 1.05 16.36 20.87
N VAL A 100 2.35 16.19 21.11
CA VAL A 100 3.37 16.67 20.17
C VAL A 100 3.53 15.75 18.97
N ALA A 101 4.01 16.34 17.87
CA ALA A 101 4.36 15.62 16.66
C ALA A 101 5.87 15.29 16.65
N VAL A 102 6.20 14.04 16.42
CA VAL A 102 7.54 13.56 16.06
C VAL A 102 7.54 13.28 14.58
N VAL A 103 8.28 14.04 13.78
CA VAL A 103 8.28 13.92 12.32
C VAL A 103 9.63 13.42 11.83
N PHE A 104 9.65 12.25 11.21
CA PHE A 104 10.78 11.76 10.42
C PHE A 104 10.59 12.20 8.98
N ASP A 105 11.29 13.25 8.59
CA ASP A 105 11.21 13.89 7.28
C ASP A 105 12.20 13.25 6.29
N VAL A 106 11.76 12.18 5.64
CA VAL A 106 12.58 11.32 4.76
C VAL A 106 13.19 12.12 3.59
N PRO A 107 12.48 13.06 2.92
CA PRO A 107 13.09 13.89 1.88
C PRO A 107 14.25 14.77 2.37
N ALA A 108 14.25 15.16 3.65
CA ALA A 108 15.31 15.98 4.25
C ALA A 108 16.51 15.16 4.76
N MET A 109 16.36 13.83 4.85
CA MET A 109 17.42 12.89 5.19
C MET A 109 18.46 12.75 4.07
N ILE A 110 19.65 12.28 4.46
CA ILE A 110 20.77 12.08 3.52
C ILE A 110 20.34 11.09 2.43
N PRO A 111 20.72 11.31 1.15
CA PRO A 111 20.46 10.33 0.11
C PRO A 111 21.05 8.96 0.41
N GLY A 112 20.33 7.89 0.08
CA GLY A 112 20.81 6.51 0.22
C GLY A 112 19.83 5.61 0.99
N ALA A 113 20.39 4.63 1.69
CA ALA A 113 19.63 3.71 2.54
C ALA A 113 19.36 4.35 3.91
N LEU A 114 18.08 4.52 4.23
CA LEU A 114 17.62 5.17 5.44
C LEU A 114 17.04 4.15 6.42
N ARG A 115 17.20 4.38 7.71
CA ARG A 115 16.66 3.50 8.76
C ARG A 115 16.03 4.29 9.90
N ILE A 116 14.78 3.98 10.21
CA ILE A 116 14.04 4.53 11.35
C ILE A 116 13.59 3.37 12.23
N GLU A 117 13.98 3.37 13.49
CA GLU A 117 13.69 2.28 14.40
C GLU A 117 13.15 2.79 15.74
N LEU A 118 11.93 2.36 16.09
CA LEU A 118 11.23 2.63 17.34
C LEU A 118 11.06 1.33 18.11
N ARG A 119 11.60 1.28 19.33
CA ARG A 119 11.52 0.13 20.23
C ARG A 119 10.95 0.56 21.56
N ASN A 120 9.94 -0.17 22.04
CA ASN A 120 9.34 0.02 23.37
C ASN A 120 8.99 1.48 23.68
N CYS A 121 8.64 2.26 22.66
CA CYS A 121 8.29 3.67 22.83
C CYS A 121 6.87 3.79 23.36
N VAL A 122 6.62 4.85 24.12
CA VAL A 122 5.29 5.18 24.64
C VAL A 122 4.83 6.48 24.02
N CYS A 123 3.58 6.58 23.62
CA CYS A 123 3.00 7.81 23.10
C CYS A 123 1.64 8.08 23.75
N ASP A 124 1.42 9.29 24.24
CA ASP A 124 0.19 9.65 24.93
C ASP A 124 -0.18 11.13 24.78
N GLY A 125 -1.37 11.50 25.24
CA GLY A 125 -1.86 12.88 25.21
C GLY A 125 -2.15 13.41 23.80
N GLY A 126 -2.40 12.52 22.83
CA GLY A 126 -2.64 12.88 21.43
C GLY A 126 -1.37 12.96 20.58
N ALA A 127 -0.27 12.36 21.06
CA ALA A 127 1.01 12.36 20.38
C ALA A 127 0.93 11.66 19.02
N GLN A 128 1.67 12.18 18.03
CA GLN A 128 1.62 11.71 16.65
C GLN A 128 3.02 11.49 16.11
N ILE A 129 3.28 10.29 15.62
CA ILE A 129 4.58 9.90 15.07
C ILE A 129 4.43 9.78 13.56
N TYR A 130 5.10 10.65 12.83
CA TYR A 130 5.01 10.73 11.38
C TYR A 130 6.27 10.18 10.72
N VAL A 131 6.08 9.29 9.74
CA VAL A 131 7.06 9.01 8.70
C VAL A 131 6.58 9.73 7.44
N ARG A 132 7.26 10.83 7.10
CA ARG A 132 6.88 11.71 5.98
C ARG A 132 7.76 11.45 4.77
N GLY A 133 7.14 10.99 3.69
CA GLY A 133 7.74 10.82 2.38
C GLY A 133 7.65 12.04 1.47
N TYR A 134 7.81 11.80 0.17
CA TYR A 134 7.79 12.78 -0.91
C TYR A 134 6.37 13.11 -1.32
N SER A 135 6.02 14.40 -1.37
CA SER A 135 4.70 14.87 -1.81
C SER A 135 4.42 14.60 -3.31
N GLY A 136 5.46 14.36 -4.10
CA GLY A 136 5.38 13.98 -5.51
C GLY A 136 5.69 12.50 -5.73
N GLU A 137 6.34 12.17 -6.85
CA GLU A 137 6.73 10.78 -7.15
C GLU A 137 7.68 10.19 -6.09
N PRO A 138 7.58 8.88 -5.80
CA PRO A 138 8.56 8.18 -4.96
C PRO A 138 9.98 8.37 -5.47
N ALA A 139 10.94 8.57 -4.55
CA ALA A 139 12.35 8.58 -4.91
C ALA A 139 12.83 7.15 -5.23
N SER A 140 13.24 6.89 -6.47
CA SER A 140 13.70 5.57 -6.93
C SER A 140 15.16 5.26 -6.60
N ASP A 141 15.96 6.27 -6.26
CA ASP A 141 17.39 6.17 -5.95
C ASP A 141 17.68 5.97 -4.46
N ARG A 142 16.66 5.68 -3.66
CA ARG A 142 16.72 5.58 -2.20
C ARG A 142 15.92 4.38 -1.71
N SER A 143 16.25 3.92 -0.51
CA SER A 143 15.50 2.89 0.21
C SER A 143 15.27 3.30 1.66
N LEU A 144 14.23 2.76 2.27
CA LEU A 144 13.86 3.07 3.65
C LEU A 144 13.46 1.81 4.41
N GLU A 145 14.08 1.58 5.56
CA GLU A 145 13.64 0.60 6.55
C GLU A 145 12.99 1.32 7.72
N VAL A 146 11.73 0.99 8.02
CA VAL A 146 11.04 1.45 9.22
C VAL A 146 10.70 0.25 10.09
N GLY A 147 11.22 0.23 11.31
CA GLY A 147 10.89 -0.77 12.32
C GLY A 147 10.20 -0.14 13.51
N VAL A 148 8.98 -0.59 13.83
CA VAL A 148 8.24 -0.19 15.02
C VAL A 148 7.91 -1.45 15.81
N SER A 149 8.39 -1.54 17.04
CA SER A 149 8.16 -2.69 17.92
C SER A 149 7.87 -2.23 19.34
N GLY A 150 6.85 -2.82 19.98
CA GLY A 150 6.48 -2.44 21.35
C GLY A 150 5.98 -1.00 21.49
N LEU A 151 5.46 -0.38 20.43
CA LEU A 151 4.87 0.96 20.54
C LEU A 151 3.56 0.85 21.32
N SER A 152 3.41 1.64 22.38
CA SER A 152 2.21 1.60 23.23
C SER A 152 1.68 2.98 23.56
N GLY A 153 0.35 3.12 23.63
CA GLY A 153 -0.25 4.42 23.93
C GLY A 153 -1.77 4.40 23.99
N SER A 154 -2.34 5.15 24.94
CA SER A 154 -3.81 5.33 25.08
C SER A 154 -4.39 6.42 24.18
N TYR A 155 -3.54 7.36 23.76
CA TYR A 155 -3.94 8.46 22.90
C TYR A 155 -2.80 8.82 21.94
N CYS A 156 -2.64 7.97 20.92
CA CYS A 156 -1.49 7.99 20.02
C CYS A 156 -1.86 7.61 18.58
N SER A 157 -1.12 8.16 17.62
CA SER A 157 -1.22 7.74 16.22
C SER A 157 0.16 7.60 15.56
N LEU A 158 0.32 6.52 14.79
CA LEU A 158 1.43 6.29 13.87
C LEU A 158 0.95 6.61 12.44
N VAL A 159 1.65 7.51 11.77
CA VAL A 159 1.19 8.10 10.51
C VAL A 159 2.26 7.96 9.43
N PHE A 160 1.93 7.27 8.36
CA PHE A 160 2.70 7.25 7.12
C PHE A 160 2.05 8.21 6.13
N VAL A 161 2.78 9.26 5.76
CA VAL A 161 2.26 10.34 4.92
C VAL A 161 3.14 10.56 3.69
N HIS A 162 2.47 10.82 2.57
CA HIS A 162 3.03 10.96 1.23
C HIS A 162 3.74 9.69 0.75
N ASN A 163 4.46 9.79 -0.37
CA ASN A 163 5.06 8.65 -1.02
C ASN A 163 6.42 8.33 -0.40
N LEU A 164 6.53 7.18 0.25
CA LEU A 164 7.81 6.67 0.73
C LEU A 164 8.74 6.37 -0.47
N PRO A 165 10.07 6.37 -0.30
CA PRO A 165 11.00 5.93 -1.34
C PRO A 165 10.59 4.59 -1.97
N ALA A 166 11.05 4.32 -3.19
CA ALA A 166 10.96 2.97 -3.72
C ALA A 166 11.71 1.99 -2.80
N HIS A 167 11.38 0.70 -2.87
CA HIS A 167 12.04 -0.32 -2.05
C HIS A 167 11.97 -0.05 -0.54
N THR A 168 10.83 0.45 -0.07
CA THR A 168 10.61 0.70 1.36
C THR A 168 10.11 -0.58 2.06
N ASN A 169 10.67 -0.89 3.22
CA ASN A 169 10.17 -1.93 4.11
C ASN A 169 9.74 -1.33 5.45
N VAL A 170 8.44 -1.42 5.75
CA VAL A 170 7.83 -0.98 7.00
C VAL A 170 7.37 -2.21 7.77
N THR A 171 7.82 -2.33 9.01
CA THR A 171 7.38 -3.35 9.95
C THR A 171 6.84 -2.68 11.21
N VAL A 172 5.60 -3.00 11.57
CA VAL A 172 4.97 -2.60 12.84
C VAL A 172 4.57 -3.88 13.55
N ARG A 173 5.10 -4.13 14.74
CA ARG A 173 4.81 -5.37 15.45
C ARG A 173 4.70 -5.23 16.95
N ASP A 174 4.02 -6.20 17.56
CA ASP A 174 3.96 -6.37 19.02
C ASP A 174 3.61 -5.06 19.74
N SER A 175 2.65 -4.31 19.19
CA SER A 175 2.33 -2.94 19.58
C SER A 175 0.86 -2.81 19.99
N THR A 176 0.54 -1.82 20.83
CA THR A 176 -0.83 -1.54 21.29
C THR A 176 -1.09 -0.03 21.20
N ILE A 177 -1.71 0.40 20.11
CA ILE A 177 -1.92 1.82 19.82
C ILE A 177 -3.41 2.13 19.89
N VAL A 178 -3.77 3.08 20.75
CA VAL A 178 -5.16 3.46 20.99
C VAL A 178 -5.33 4.95 20.71
N THR A 179 -6.43 5.30 20.06
CA THR A 179 -6.93 6.67 19.98
C THR A 179 -8.23 6.77 20.78
N ALA A 180 -8.10 7.11 22.06
CA ALA A 180 -9.24 7.25 22.97
C ALA A 180 -10.11 8.51 22.72
N GLY A 181 -9.59 9.48 21.96
CA GLY A 181 -10.29 10.73 21.62
C GLY A 181 -9.93 11.24 20.21
N PRO A 182 -10.35 12.46 19.84
CA PRO A 182 -10.11 13.05 18.53
C PRO A 182 -8.62 13.37 18.28
N MET A 183 -8.10 13.01 17.11
CA MET A 183 -6.71 13.30 16.74
C MET A 183 -6.63 14.56 15.85
N HIS A 184 -5.57 15.35 16.01
CA HIS A 184 -5.33 16.54 15.20
C HIS A 184 -4.15 16.34 14.24
N TYR A 185 -4.43 15.86 13.04
CA TYR A 185 -3.43 15.60 12.00
C TYR A 185 -2.90 16.87 11.32
N SER A 186 -2.32 17.78 12.09
CA SER A 186 -1.86 19.10 11.63
C SER A 186 -0.84 19.04 10.47
N GLN A 187 -0.10 17.94 10.34
CA GLN A 187 0.86 17.74 9.25
C GLN A 187 0.23 17.33 7.91
N LEU A 188 -1.08 17.03 7.90
CA LEU A 188 -1.83 16.56 6.74
C LEU A 188 -2.80 17.65 6.29
N SER A 189 -2.35 18.52 5.38
CA SER A 189 -3.22 19.52 4.76
C SER A 189 -4.35 18.85 3.98
N GLY A 190 -5.60 19.23 4.26
CA GLY A 190 -6.78 18.71 3.55
C GLY A 190 -7.31 17.37 4.07
N LEU A 191 -6.72 16.79 5.13
CA LEU A 191 -7.28 15.61 5.77
C LEU A 191 -8.43 15.99 6.72
N THR A 192 -9.65 16.02 6.20
CA THR A 192 -10.87 16.32 6.97
C THR A 192 -11.56 15.08 7.52
N ASP A 193 -11.31 13.92 6.90
CA ASP A 193 -12.16 12.74 7.11
C ASP A 193 -11.61 11.77 8.17
N ALA A 194 -10.33 11.88 8.53
CA ALA A 194 -9.75 11.07 9.60
C ALA A 194 -10.00 11.72 10.96
N VAL A 195 -10.92 11.15 11.74
CA VAL A 195 -11.27 11.69 13.06
C VAL A 195 -10.28 11.24 14.14
N ALA A 196 -10.06 9.93 14.24
CA ALA A 196 -9.15 9.33 15.21
C ALA A 196 -8.76 7.94 14.73
N SER A 197 -7.46 7.75 14.48
CA SER A 197 -6.94 6.49 13.99
C SER A 197 -5.54 6.18 14.53
N PRO A 198 -5.35 5.02 15.18
CA PRO A 198 -4.05 4.54 15.64
C PRO A 198 -3.03 4.39 14.51
N LEU A 199 -3.47 3.99 13.32
CA LEU A 199 -2.62 3.82 12.15
C LEU A 199 -3.22 4.54 10.95
N VAL A 200 -2.49 5.53 10.43
CA VAL A 200 -2.89 6.31 9.25
C VAL A 200 -1.92 6.04 8.11
N LEU A 201 -2.44 5.63 6.96
CA LEU A 201 -1.71 5.58 5.69
C LEU A 201 -2.32 6.60 4.73
N HIS A 202 -1.62 7.71 4.51
CA HIS A 202 -2.06 8.77 3.62
C HIS A 202 -1.03 8.98 2.51
N ALA A 203 -1.17 8.27 1.39
CA ALA A 203 -0.22 8.29 0.29
C ALA A 203 -0.92 8.22 -1.06
N THR A 204 -0.23 8.62 -2.13
CA THR A 204 -0.75 8.52 -3.50
C THR A 204 -0.20 7.30 -4.24
N SER A 205 0.97 6.80 -3.87
CA SER A 205 1.58 5.63 -4.51
C SER A 205 2.61 4.96 -3.61
N LEU A 206 2.61 3.63 -3.62
CA LEU A 206 3.62 2.78 -3.00
C LEU A 206 4.25 1.92 -4.10
N LEU A 207 5.54 2.14 -4.36
CA LEU A 207 6.30 1.46 -5.40
C LEU A 207 7.33 0.52 -4.79
N GLN A 208 7.18 -0.79 -5.04
CA GLN A 208 8.09 -1.80 -4.50
C GLN A 208 8.22 -1.74 -2.97
N THR A 209 7.13 -1.37 -2.30
CA THR A 209 7.07 -1.18 -0.86
C THR A 209 6.39 -2.36 -0.20
N GLN A 210 6.91 -2.79 0.95
CA GLN A 210 6.25 -3.73 1.83
C GLN A 210 5.89 -3.03 3.15
N LEU A 211 4.61 -2.96 3.48
CA LEU A 211 4.12 -2.51 4.78
C LEU A 211 3.47 -3.70 5.49
N ARG A 212 4.03 -4.09 6.62
CA ARG A 212 3.56 -5.22 7.41
C ARG A 212 3.24 -4.80 8.84
N VAL A 213 2.03 -5.08 9.27
CA VAL A 213 1.56 -4.90 10.65
C VAL A 213 1.25 -6.28 11.22
N SER A 214 1.90 -6.66 12.33
CA SER A 214 1.75 -8.00 12.90
C SER A 214 1.59 -8.00 14.41
N ASN A 215 0.79 -8.92 14.98
CA ASN A 215 0.62 -9.07 16.43
C ASN A 215 0.37 -7.73 17.14
N THR A 216 -0.48 -6.88 16.56
CA THR A 216 -0.68 -5.49 17.01
C THR A 216 -2.16 -5.26 17.32
N VAL A 217 -2.43 -4.49 18.37
CA VAL A 217 -3.78 -4.05 18.72
C VAL A 217 -3.93 -2.58 18.31
N LEU A 218 -4.90 -2.30 17.46
CA LEU A 218 -5.27 -0.95 17.04
C LEU A 218 -6.71 -0.69 17.47
N ARG A 219 -6.90 0.31 18.34
CA ARG A 219 -8.22 0.64 18.88
C ARG A 219 -8.57 2.12 18.70
N SER A 220 -9.75 2.39 18.17
CA SER A 220 -10.33 3.74 18.14
C SER A 220 -11.66 3.77 18.90
N SER A 221 -11.78 4.68 19.87
CA SER A 221 -12.98 4.84 20.69
C SER A 221 -13.79 6.09 20.33
N GLN A 222 -13.26 6.93 19.45
CA GLN A 222 -13.85 8.19 19.07
C GLN A 222 -14.99 8.00 18.06
N ALA A 223 -16.04 8.81 18.17
CA ALA A 223 -17.12 8.79 17.20
C ALA A 223 -16.64 9.06 15.77
N GLY A 224 -17.01 8.19 14.82
CA GLY A 224 -16.50 8.23 13.44
C GLY A 224 -15.02 7.84 13.30
N GLY A 225 -14.39 7.34 14.36
CA GLY A 225 -13.00 6.88 14.35
C GLY A 225 -12.83 5.53 13.66
N SER A 226 -11.58 5.21 13.31
CA SER A 226 -11.22 3.92 12.72
C SER A 226 -9.89 3.38 13.23
N ALA A 227 -9.74 2.06 13.38
CA ALA A 227 -8.48 1.48 13.86
C ALA A 227 -7.35 1.63 12.81
N VAL A 228 -7.71 1.60 11.53
CA VAL A 228 -6.84 1.94 10.41
C VAL A 228 -7.55 2.90 9.46
N TYR A 229 -6.90 4.01 9.13
CA TYR A 229 -7.39 4.96 8.13
C TYR A 229 -6.47 4.98 6.91
N VAL A 230 -7.08 4.95 5.71
CA VAL A 230 -6.36 5.04 4.44
C VAL A 230 -6.91 6.21 3.61
N GLY A 231 -6.03 7.07 3.10
CA GLY A 231 -6.41 8.22 2.28
C GLY A 231 -5.34 8.63 1.25
N GLY A 232 -5.65 9.64 0.44
CA GLY A 232 -4.73 10.23 -0.56
C GLY A 232 -4.74 9.55 -1.92
N GLY A 233 -5.37 8.37 -2.05
CA GLY A 233 -5.43 7.58 -3.28
C GLY A 233 -4.28 6.58 -3.40
N VAL A 234 -4.25 5.56 -2.55
CA VAL A 234 -3.16 4.59 -2.44
C VAL A 234 -3.13 3.64 -3.65
N ASN A 235 -2.10 3.82 -4.48
CA ASN A 235 -1.78 2.90 -5.58
C ASN A 235 -0.62 1.97 -5.19
N LEU A 236 -0.87 0.67 -5.07
CA LEU A 236 0.14 -0.36 -4.89
C LEU A 236 0.68 -0.79 -6.25
N LEU A 237 1.99 -0.60 -6.45
CA LEU A 237 2.73 -0.96 -7.66
C LEU A 237 3.86 -1.91 -7.31
N SER A 238 3.65 -3.20 -7.59
CA SER A 238 4.54 -4.28 -7.11
C SER A 238 4.83 -4.12 -5.61
N SER A 239 3.78 -3.87 -4.82
CA SER A 239 3.85 -3.55 -3.40
C SER A 239 2.96 -4.46 -2.59
N ALA A 240 3.27 -4.60 -1.30
CA ALA A 240 2.51 -5.41 -0.36
C ALA A 240 2.08 -4.61 0.86
N VAL A 241 0.79 -4.72 1.24
CA VAL A 241 0.27 -4.29 2.52
C VAL A 241 -0.29 -5.52 3.22
N VAL A 242 0.24 -5.85 4.40
CA VAL A 242 -0.07 -7.11 5.11
C VAL A 242 -0.41 -6.83 6.56
N PHE A 243 -1.60 -7.25 6.99
CA PHE A 243 -2.01 -7.33 8.39
C PHE A 243 -2.02 -8.80 8.81
N ASP A 244 -1.31 -9.15 9.89
CA ASP A 244 -1.21 -10.53 10.39
C ASP A 244 -1.35 -10.62 11.91
N GLY A 245 -2.37 -11.32 12.41
CA GLY A 245 -2.54 -11.45 13.86
C GLY A 245 -2.89 -10.10 14.52
N VAL A 246 -3.59 -9.22 13.81
CA VAL A 246 -3.94 -7.87 14.26
C VAL A 246 -5.35 -7.87 14.87
N SER A 247 -5.53 -7.13 15.96
CA SER A 247 -6.87 -6.81 16.49
C SER A 247 -7.25 -5.39 16.07
N LEU A 248 -8.37 -5.26 15.33
CA LEU A 248 -8.93 -3.99 14.89
C LEU A 248 -10.21 -3.71 15.65
N GLU A 249 -10.18 -2.69 16.50
CA GLU A 249 -11.30 -2.35 17.39
C GLU A 249 -11.77 -0.92 17.16
N ALA A 250 -13.06 -0.75 16.89
CA ALA A 250 -13.68 0.56 16.63
C ALA A 250 -15.02 0.68 17.36
N SER A 251 -15.06 1.37 18.50
CA SER A 251 -16.24 1.43 19.38
C SER A 251 -16.94 2.79 19.38
N GLY A 252 -16.64 3.67 18.41
CA GLY A 252 -17.16 5.04 18.31
C GLY A 252 -18.60 5.17 17.80
N GLY A 253 -19.47 4.17 17.99
CA GLY A 253 -20.84 4.18 17.48
C GLY A 253 -20.96 3.79 15.99
N ALA A 254 -22.12 4.09 15.39
CA ALA A 254 -22.52 3.54 14.09
C ALA A 254 -21.67 3.98 12.89
N THR A 255 -20.98 5.12 13.00
CA THR A 255 -20.07 5.63 11.95
C THR A 255 -18.63 5.17 12.13
N ALA A 256 -18.31 4.49 13.23
CA ALA A 256 -16.97 3.93 13.44
C ALA A 256 -16.73 2.74 12.50
N SER A 257 -15.48 2.53 12.10
CA SER A 257 -15.10 1.42 11.22
C SER A 257 -13.80 0.79 11.65
N ALA A 258 -13.64 -0.54 11.56
CA ALA A 258 -12.38 -1.18 11.90
C ALA A 258 -11.25 -0.73 10.96
N MET A 259 -11.52 -0.67 9.66
CA MET A 259 -10.67 -0.03 8.66
C MET A 259 -11.52 0.85 7.76
N HIS A 260 -10.99 2.02 7.40
CA HIS A 260 -11.70 2.98 6.56
C HIS A 260 -10.78 3.57 5.49
N VAL A 261 -11.03 3.22 4.23
CA VAL A 261 -10.50 3.93 3.07
C VAL A 261 -11.45 5.06 2.74
N ALA A 262 -10.94 6.29 2.68
CA ALA A 262 -11.76 7.47 2.39
C ALA A 262 -12.50 7.34 1.05
N SER A 263 -13.77 7.77 1.00
CA SER A 263 -14.61 7.72 -0.22
C SER A 263 -13.97 8.39 -1.43
N SER A 264 -13.24 9.50 -1.21
CA SER A 264 -12.53 10.23 -2.26
C SER A 264 -11.25 9.54 -2.74
N SER A 265 -10.78 8.51 -2.01
CA SER A 265 -9.55 7.80 -2.31
C SER A 265 -9.77 6.59 -3.20
N ILE A 266 -8.76 6.33 -4.02
CA ILE A 266 -8.63 5.11 -4.81
C ILE A 266 -7.79 4.12 -4.01
N LEU A 267 -8.17 2.84 -4.02
CA LEU A 267 -7.31 1.74 -3.59
C LEU A 267 -7.03 0.87 -4.82
N SER A 268 -5.83 1.01 -5.39
CA SER A 268 -5.45 0.29 -6.62
C SER A 268 -4.34 -0.70 -6.36
N LEU A 269 -4.48 -1.93 -6.85
CA LEU A 269 -3.48 -2.99 -6.79
C LEU A 269 -3.11 -3.40 -8.21
N ARG A 270 -1.85 -3.17 -8.59
CA ARG A 270 -1.33 -3.50 -9.92
C ARG A 270 0.06 -4.13 -9.85
N SER A 271 0.45 -4.78 -10.95
CA SER A 271 1.82 -5.29 -11.16
C SER A 271 2.25 -6.27 -10.08
N HIS A 272 1.43 -7.30 -9.81
CA HIS A 272 1.67 -8.31 -8.79
C HIS A 272 1.73 -7.71 -7.37
N SER A 273 0.81 -6.81 -7.05
CA SER A 273 0.67 -6.27 -5.69
C SER A 273 -0.20 -7.18 -4.81
N VAL A 274 -0.06 -7.04 -3.49
CA VAL A 274 -0.84 -7.79 -2.50
C VAL A 274 -1.38 -6.87 -1.42
N PHE A 275 -2.68 -6.94 -1.16
CA PHE A 275 -3.28 -6.45 0.07
C PHE A 275 -3.85 -7.66 0.83
N SER A 276 -3.25 -8.00 1.96
CA SER A 276 -3.59 -9.20 2.73
C SER A 276 -4.01 -8.84 4.15
N VAL A 277 -5.17 -9.34 4.56
CA VAL A 277 -5.66 -9.32 5.94
C VAL A 277 -5.70 -10.77 6.38
N THR A 278 -4.87 -11.15 7.35
CA THR A 278 -4.69 -12.55 7.74
C THR A 278 -4.71 -12.72 9.26
N ASN A 279 -5.47 -13.68 9.77
CA ASN A 279 -5.59 -13.92 11.22
C ASN A 279 -6.00 -12.66 12.01
N VAL A 280 -7.00 -11.92 11.51
CA VAL A 280 -7.40 -10.63 12.07
C VAL A 280 -8.74 -10.76 12.79
N SER A 281 -8.80 -10.22 14.01
CA SER A 281 -10.04 -10.05 14.75
C SER A 281 -10.58 -8.64 14.57
N VAL A 282 -11.87 -8.52 14.25
CA VAL A 282 -12.54 -7.25 14.02
C VAL A 282 -13.67 -7.06 15.02
N VAL A 283 -13.64 -5.98 15.80
CA VAL A 283 -14.77 -5.59 16.65
C VAL A 283 -15.15 -4.16 16.31
N SER A 284 -16.31 -3.96 15.71
CA SER A 284 -16.75 -2.61 15.32
C SER A 284 -18.22 -2.38 15.63
N SER A 285 -18.52 -1.23 16.23
CA SER A 285 -19.89 -0.77 16.45
C SER A 285 -20.57 -0.26 15.17
N GLY A 286 -19.81 -0.10 14.08
CA GLY A 286 -20.31 0.31 12.77
C GLY A 286 -19.85 -0.65 11.67
N GLY A 287 -18.95 -0.17 10.80
CA GLY A 287 -18.41 -0.93 9.66
C GLY A 287 -17.22 -1.83 10.03
N GLY A 288 -17.05 -2.95 9.32
CA GLY A 288 -15.82 -3.74 9.41
C GLY A 288 -14.67 -3.11 8.63
N LEU A 289 -14.24 -3.77 7.56
CA LEU A 289 -13.21 -3.35 6.63
C LEU A 289 -13.84 -2.61 5.45
N VAL A 290 -13.94 -1.28 5.55
CA VAL A 290 -14.49 -0.43 4.50
C VAL A 290 -13.36 -0.03 3.54
N LEU A 291 -13.31 -0.68 2.37
CA LEU A 291 -12.25 -0.51 1.37
C LEU A 291 -12.52 0.64 0.37
N GLY A 292 -13.62 1.38 0.57
CA GLY A 292 -13.97 2.58 -0.18
C GLY A 292 -14.79 2.30 -1.44
N GLU A 293 -14.89 3.33 -2.29
CA GLU A 293 -15.76 3.36 -3.47
C GLU A 293 -15.03 3.09 -4.79
N ARG A 294 -13.70 2.96 -4.75
CA ARG A 294 -12.84 2.90 -5.94
C ARG A 294 -11.73 1.87 -5.77
N VAL A 295 -12.11 0.61 -5.56
CA VAL A 295 -11.16 -0.51 -5.42
C VAL A 295 -10.84 -1.10 -6.79
N THR A 296 -9.57 -1.16 -7.19
CA THR A 296 -9.17 -1.79 -8.46
C THR A 296 -8.12 -2.86 -8.19
N VAL A 297 -8.36 -4.07 -8.69
CA VAL A 297 -7.44 -5.20 -8.55
C VAL A 297 -7.16 -5.76 -9.93
N SER A 298 -5.91 -5.69 -10.39
CA SER A 298 -5.49 -6.19 -11.70
C SER A 298 -4.09 -6.80 -11.60
N ASP A 299 -3.91 -8.00 -12.14
CA ASP A 299 -2.69 -8.80 -12.00
C ASP A 299 -2.17 -8.87 -10.54
N SER A 300 -3.07 -8.84 -9.56
CA SER A 300 -2.76 -8.58 -8.15
C SER A 300 -3.79 -9.25 -7.24
N VAL A 301 -3.54 -9.25 -5.92
CA VAL A 301 -4.33 -10.02 -4.96
C VAL A 301 -4.85 -9.13 -3.84
N LEU A 302 -6.18 -9.14 -3.64
CA LEU A 302 -6.84 -8.65 -2.43
C LEU A 302 -7.37 -9.87 -1.66
N ARG A 303 -6.82 -10.14 -0.48
CA ARG A 303 -7.04 -11.38 0.25
C ARG A 303 -7.42 -11.15 1.71
N LEU A 304 -8.44 -11.86 2.18
CA LEU A 304 -8.90 -11.87 3.56
C LEU A 304 -8.99 -13.32 4.04
N VAL A 305 -8.11 -13.71 4.96
CA VAL A 305 -8.03 -15.10 5.43
C VAL A 305 -7.97 -15.25 6.94
N GLY A 306 -8.84 -16.09 7.49
CA GLY A 306 -8.95 -16.25 8.95
C GLY A 306 -9.33 -14.93 9.61
N VAL A 307 -10.35 -14.25 9.05
CA VAL A 307 -10.86 -12.98 9.58
C VAL A 307 -12.16 -13.25 10.29
N GLU A 308 -12.20 -12.99 11.58
CA GLU A 308 -13.41 -13.12 12.39
C GLU A 308 -13.81 -11.73 12.87
N GLY A 309 -15.08 -11.37 12.70
CA GLY A 309 -15.52 -10.04 13.10
C GLY A 309 -16.94 -9.92 13.58
N SER A 310 -17.11 -9.14 14.65
CA SER A 310 -18.40 -8.67 15.15
C SER A 310 -18.67 -7.26 14.64
N VAL A 311 -19.65 -7.12 13.74
CA VAL A 311 -19.97 -5.85 13.06
C VAL A 311 -21.47 -5.64 12.94
N ALA A 312 -21.90 -4.38 12.79
CA ALA A 312 -23.32 -4.05 12.68
C ALA A 312 -23.94 -4.34 11.30
N SER A 313 -23.13 -4.49 10.25
CA SER A 313 -23.62 -4.67 8.87
C SER A 313 -22.82 -5.69 8.06
N SER A 314 -21.67 -5.29 7.53
CA SER A 314 -20.82 -6.12 6.68
C SER A 314 -19.39 -6.11 7.19
N LEU A 315 -18.77 -7.29 7.22
CA LEU A 315 -17.39 -7.43 7.66
C LEU A 315 -16.42 -6.84 6.65
N VAL A 316 -16.71 -7.00 5.35
CA VAL A 316 -16.01 -6.34 4.26
C VAL A 316 -16.98 -5.50 3.47
N ARG A 317 -16.62 -4.25 3.16
CA ARG A 317 -17.44 -3.35 2.34
C ARG A 317 -16.61 -2.70 1.25
N CYS A 318 -17.01 -2.91 0.01
CA CYS A 318 -16.55 -2.19 -1.17
C CYS A 318 -17.77 -1.60 -1.85
N ASP A 319 -17.75 -0.29 -2.07
CA ASP A 319 -18.87 0.46 -2.64
C ASP A 319 -18.64 0.86 -4.11
N GLY A 320 -17.58 0.33 -4.72
CA GLY A 320 -17.33 0.47 -6.14
C GLY A 320 -15.95 -0.01 -6.57
N GLY A 321 -15.82 -0.21 -7.88
CA GLY A 321 -14.56 -0.54 -8.53
C GLY A 321 -14.59 -1.84 -9.33
N THR A 322 -13.43 -2.45 -9.53
CA THR A 322 -13.26 -3.53 -10.50
C THR A 322 -12.26 -4.58 -10.04
N VAL A 323 -12.64 -5.85 -10.12
CA VAL A 323 -11.70 -6.98 -10.11
C VAL A 323 -11.46 -7.38 -11.58
N GLY A 324 -10.38 -6.86 -12.13
CA GLY A 324 -10.03 -6.95 -13.55
C GLY A 324 -9.20 -8.18 -13.88
N ALA A 325 -8.75 -8.27 -15.13
CA ALA A 325 -7.89 -9.36 -15.62
C ALA A 325 -6.68 -9.59 -14.69
N GLY A 326 -6.41 -10.87 -14.40
CA GLY A 326 -5.34 -11.28 -13.48
C GLY A 326 -5.55 -10.86 -12.02
N GLY A 327 -6.63 -10.14 -11.71
CA GLY A 327 -7.01 -9.76 -10.35
C GLY A 327 -7.66 -10.92 -9.61
N TRP A 328 -7.30 -11.09 -8.33
CA TRP A 328 -7.88 -12.10 -7.46
C TRP A 328 -8.40 -11.48 -6.17
N LEU A 329 -9.70 -11.64 -5.90
CA LEU A 329 -10.33 -11.37 -4.62
C LEU A 329 -10.55 -12.69 -3.88
N ASP A 330 -9.76 -12.93 -2.82
CA ASP A 330 -9.81 -14.14 -2.03
C ASP A 330 -10.40 -13.88 -0.64
N MET A 331 -11.46 -14.61 -0.32
CA MET A 331 -12.07 -14.64 1.01
C MET A 331 -12.10 -16.08 1.49
N HIS A 332 -11.38 -16.36 2.57
CA HIS A 332 -11.22 -17.73 3.02
C HIS A 332 -11.21 -17.83 4.56
N ASP A 333 -12.00 -18.72 5.13
CA ASP A 333 -12.19 -18.79 6.60
C ASP A 333 -12.59 -17.42 7.20
N VAL A 334 -13.51 -16.70 6.53
CA VAL A 334 -14.01 -15.38 6.98
C VAL A 334 -15.36 -15.54 7.70
N TRP A 335 -15.43 -15.11 8.94
CA TRP A 335 -16.60 -15.24 9.82
C TRP A 335 -17.16 -13.89 10.21
N ALA A 336 -18.37 -13.57 9.71
CA ALA A 336 -19.11 -12.38 10.10
C ALA A 336 -20.14 -12.75 11.17
N VAL A 337 -20.02 -12.09 12.33
CA VAL A 337 -20.88 -12.24 13.51
C VAL A 337 -21.62 -10.91 13.74
N GLY A 338 -22.90 -11.00 14.07
CA GLY A 338 -23.78 -9.83 14.23
C GLY A 338 -25.18 -10.13 13.72
N GLU A 339 -26.20 -9.40 14.15
CA GLU A 339 -27.56 -9.62 13.64
C GLU A 339 -27.63 -9.21 12.16
N ALA A 340 -28.09 -10.12 11.30
CA ALA A 340 -28.13 -9.93 9.84
C ALA A 340 -26.78 -9.57 9.17
N SER A 341 -25.66 -9.88 9.82
CA SER A 341 -24.33 -9.59 9.26
C SER A 341 -24.01 -10.46 8.05
N LEU A 342 -23.28 -9.90 7.10
CA LEU A 342 -22.82 -10.57 5.87
C LEU A 342 -21.29 -10.49 5.74
N VAL A 343 -20.70 -11.46 5.04
CA VAL A 343 -19.24 -11.54 4.86
C VAL A 343 -18.74 -10.35 4.04
N ALA A 344 -19.37 -10.06 2.89
CA ALA A 344 -18.95 -8.95 2.05
C ALA A 344 -20.11 -8.23 1.34
N SER A 345 -20.15 -6.90 1.45
CA SER A 345 -20.95 -6.03 0.58
C SER A 345 -20.03 -5.51 -0.52
N LEU A 346 -20.26 -5.94 -1.75
CA LEU A 346 -19.48 -5.58 -2.93
C LEU A 346 -20.32 -4.73 -3.90
N SER A 347 -21.15 -3.84 -3.36
CA SER A 347 -22.03 -2.98 -4.14
C SER A 347 -21.22 -2.12 -5.11
N GLY A 348 -21.59 -2.10 -6.39
CA GLY A 348 -20.87 -1.32 -7.41
C GLY A 348 -19.52 -1.91 -7.82
N VAL A 349 -19.08 -3.04 -7.24
CA VAL A 349 -17.90 -3.76 -7.72
C VAL A 349 -18.26 -4.60 -8.92
N THR A 350 -17.47 -4.47 -9.99
CA THR A 350 -17.62 -5.27 -11.21
C THR A 350 -16.49 -6.28 -11.33
N LEU A 351 -16.84 -7.55 -11.48
CA LEU A 351 -15.92 -8.59 -11.94
C LEU A 351 -15.84 -8.51 -13.47
N SER A 352 -14.64 -8.21 -14.00
CA SER A 352 -14.40 -8.05 -15.44
C SER A 352 -13.09 -8.73 -15.86
N GLY A 353 -13.11 -10.05 -15.87
CA GLY A 353 -11.99 -10.90 -16.28
C GLY A 353 -11.09 -11.35 -15.13
N GLY A 354 -11.40 -10.92 -13.90
CA GLY A 354 -10.74 -11.39 -12.70
C GLY A 354 -11.37 -12.65 -12.10
N THR A 355 -10.92 -12.99 -10.89
CA THR A 355 -11.39 -14.14 -10.13
C THR A 355 -11.81 -13.75 -8.72
N VAL A 356 -12.86 -14.40 -8.22
CA VAL A 356 -13.31 -14.31 -6.83
C VAL A 356 -13.37 -15.71 -6.24
N SER A 357 -12.69 -15.94 -5.12
CA SER A 357 -12.79 -17.17 -4.32
C SER A 357 -13.44 -16.87 -2.99
N ILE A 358 -14.45 -17.68 -2.62
CA ILE A 358 -15.11 -17.57 -1.31
C ILE A 358 -15.18 -18.98 -0.74
N ALA A 359 -14.36 -19.28 0.27
CA ALA A 359 -14.26 -20.63 0.81
C ALA A 359 -14.31 -20.66 2.33
N ARG A 360 -15.09 -21.57 2.90
CA ARG A 360 -15.25 -21.75 4.35
C ARG A 360 -15.68 -20.48 5.10
N CYS A 361 -16.31 -19.55 4.39
CA CYS A 361 -16.82 -18.32 4.98
C CYS A 361 -18.19 -18.55 5.60
N ALA A 362 -18.51 -17.78 6.63
CA ALA A 362 -19.76 -17.92 7.34
C ALA A 362 -20.34 -16.55 7.73
N ALA A 363 -21.63 -16.37 7.40
CA ALA A 363 -22.44 -15.22 7.79
C ALA A 363 -23.61 -15.68 8.68
N THR A 364 -23.92 -14.89 9.71
CA THR A 364 -25.15 -15.06 10.50
C THR A 364 -26.40 -14.70 9.69
N GLY A 365 -26.32 -13.70 8.81
CA GLY A 365 -27.39 -13.32 7.89
C GLY A 365 -27.59 -14.33 6.76
N ALA A 366 -28.78 -14.34 6.16
CA ALA A 366 -29.10 -15.23 5.04
C ALA A 366 -28.30 -14.93 3.76
N THR A 367 -27.78 -13.70 3.65
CA THR A 367 -26.91 -13.25 2.55
C THR A 367 -25.45 -13.46 2.94
N LEU A 368 -24.69 -14.16 2.11
CA LEU A 368 -23.25 -14.32 2.29
C LEU A 368 -22.49 -13.11 1.74
N VAL A 369 -22.77 -12.78 0.48
CA VAL A 369 -22.17 -11.66 -0.25
C VAL A 369 -23.26 -10.95 -1.05
N SER A 370 -23.20 -9.62 -1.15
CA SER A 370 -24.17 -8.84 -1.92
C SER A 370 -23.51 -7.91 -2.94
N GLY A 371 -24.23 -7.58 -4.01
CA GLY A 371 -23.93 -6.44 -4.88
C GLY A 371 -22.85 -6.65 -5.96
N LEU A 372 -22.18 -7.81 -5.99
CA LEU A 372 -21.17 -8.12 -7.00
C LEU A 372 -21.81 -8.22 -8.40
N ALA A 373 -21.43 -7.33 -9.31
CA ALA A 373 -21.80 -7.41 -10.72
C ALA A 373 -20.77 -8.25 -11.49
N ILE A 374 -21.23 -9.20 -12.31
CA ILE A 374 -20.35 -10.08 -13.10
C ILE A 374 -20.56 -9.76 -14.58
N THR A 375 -19.54 -9.19 -15.22
CA THR A 375 -19.52 -8.99 -16.69
C THR A 375 -18.71 -10.07 -17.38
N SER A 376 -17.57 -10.44 -16.80
CA SER A 376 -16.73 -11.57 -17.20
C SER A 376 -15.82 -11.99 -16.05
N GLY A 377 -15.22 -13.17 -16.11
CA GLY A 377 -14.41 -13.73 -15.01
C GLY A 377 -15.11 -14.90 -14.33
N ALA A 378 -14.58 -15.35 -13.19
CA ALA A 378 -15.07 -16.54 -12.50
C ALA A 378 -15.24 -16.32 -10.99
N VAL A 379 -16.31 -16.88 -10.44
CA VAL A 379 -16.54 -16.95 -8.99
C VAL A 379 -16.53 -18.41 -8.59
N SER A 380 -15.60 -18.80 -7.73
CA SER A 380 -15.49 -20.15 -7.18
C SER A 380 -15.85 -20.14 -5.70
N VAL A 381 -16.65 -21.10 -5.27
CA VAL A 381 -17.14 -21.16 -3.89
C VAL A 381 -16.99 -22.56 -3.30
N GLN A 382 -16.73 -22.63 -2.00
CA GLN A 382 -16.58 -23.91 -1.30
C GLN A 382 -16.98 -23.82 0.17
N CYS A 383 -17.78 -24.77 0.66
CA CYS A 383 -18.06 -24.97 2.09
C CYS A 383 -18.51 -23.72 2.87
N ASN A 384 -19.27 -22.82 2.24
CA ASN A 384 -19.74 -21.60 2.91
C ASN A 384 -21.04 -21.84 3.70
N ARG A 385 -21.29 -20.96 4.69
CA ARG A 385 -22.53 -20.94 5.48
C ARG A 385 -23.15 -19.54 5.48
N ALA A 386 -24.47 -19.47 5.37
CA ALA A 386 -25.23 -18.24 5.54
C ALA A 386 -26.54 -18.55 6.27
N GLY A 387 -27.01 -17.71 7.19
CA GLY A 387 -28.30 -17.91 7.86
C GLY A 387 -28.42 -19.28 8.57
N GLY A 388 -27.31 -19.78 9.12
CA GLY A 388 -27.25 -21.08 9.80
C GLY A 388 -27.26 -22.32 8.89
N ARG A 389 -27.31 -22.17 7.56
CA ARG A 389 -27.27 -23.31 6.61
C ARG A 389 -25.94 -23.38 5.86
N VAL A 390 -25.53 -24.60 5.51
CA VAL A 390 -24.43 -24.86 4.57
C VAL A 390 -24.96 -24.67 3.14
N LEU A 391 -24.21 -23.94 2.31
CA LEU A 391 -24.55 -23.71 0.91
C LEU A 391 -23.92 -24.81 0.05
N GLN A 392 -24.76 -25.61 -0.63
CA GLN A 392 -24.31 -26.81 -1.34
C GLN A 392 -24.50 -26.72 -2.86
N SER A 393 -25.45 -25.92 -3.33
CA SER A 393 -25.80 -25.80 -4.74
C SER A 393 -25.66 -24.37 -5.24
N SER A 394 -25.54 -24.19 -6.56
CA SER A 394 -25.57 -22.87 -7.19
C SER A 394 -26.87 -22.10 -6.90
N GLY A 395 -27.99 -22.81 -6.66
CA GLY A 395 -29.24 -22.21 -6.21
C GLY A 395 -29.15 -21.62 -4.81
N ASP A 396 -28.49 -22.31 -3.87
CA ASP A 396 -28.27 -21.80 -2.52
C ASP A 396 -27.42 -20.54 -2.54
N TYR A 397 -26.33 -20.54 -3.32
CA TYR A 397 -25.46 -19.38 -3.47
C TYR A 397 -26.18 -18.19 -4.12
N ARG A 398 -27.06 -18.44 -5.09
CA ARG A 398 -27.91 -17.39 -5.67
C ARG A 398 -28.83 -16.75 -4.64
N MET A 399 -29.46 -17.56 -3.79
CA MET A 399 -30.27 -17.04 -2.66
C MET A 399 -29.42 -16.29 -1.63
N ALA A 400 -28.14 -16.69 -1.46
CA ALA A 400 -27.18 -16.01 -0.58
C ALA A 400 -26.46 -14.82 -1.24
N GLY A 401 -26.94 -14.34 -2.40
CA GLY A 401 -26.52 -13.10 -3.06
C GLY A 401 -25.41 -13.21 -4.10
N LEU A 402 -25.00 -14.43 -4.47
CA LEU A 402 -24.02 -14.69 -5.53
C LEU A 402 -24.71 -15.28 -6.78
N PRO A 403 -24.91 -14.48 -7.86
CA PRO A 403 -25.82 -14.84 -8.94
C PRO A 403 -25.33 -16.01 -9.82
N SER A 404 -24.02 -16.15 -9.99
CA SER A 404 -23.38 -17.19 -10.82
C SER A 404 -22.06 -17.63 -10.18
N VAL A 405 -21.94 -18.93 -9.91
CA VAL A 405 -20.79 -19.51 -9.19
C VAL A 405 -20.45 -20.92 -9.71
N SER A 406 -19.18 -21.28 -9.62
CA SER A 406 -18.69 -22.67 -9.67
C SER A 406 -18.56 -23.22 -8.26
N VAL A 407 -19.33 -24.25 -7.93
CA VAL A 407 -19.34 -24.85 -6.59
C VAL A 407 -18.33 -26.00 -6.55
N VAL A 408 -17.37 -25.91 -5.65
CA VAL A 408 -16.41 -26.98 -5.35
C VAL A 408 -16.90 -27.74 -4.11
N PRO A 409 -16.91 -29.09 -4.13
CA PRO A 409 -17.25 -29.90 -2.96
C PRO A 409 -16.38 -29.55 -1.74
N CYS A 410 -16.94 -29.65 -0.53
CA CYS A 410 -16.26 -29.27 0.70
C CYS A 410 -15.00 -30.10 1.00
N ASP A 411 -15.00 -31.35 0.57
CA ASP A 411 -13.90 -32.32 0.66
C ASP A 411 -12.95 -32.27 -0.55
N GLY A 412 -13.31 -31.50 -1.57
CA GLY A 412 -12.50 -31.29 -2.76
C GLY A 412 -11.49 -30.16 -2.61
N CYS A 413 -10.71 -29.97 -3.67
CA CYS A 413 -9.81 -28.84 -3.81
C CYS A 413 -9.81 -28.37 -5.27
N ALA A 414 -9.53 -27.09 -5.48
CA ALA A 414 -9.45 -26.53 -6.81
C ALA A 414 -8.41 -25.41 -6.83
N ALA A 415 -7.63 -25.33 -7.91
CA ALA A 415 -6.66 -24.27 -8.10
C ALA A 415 -7.30 -22.87 -7.97
N ALA A 416 -8.53 -22.70 -8.48
CA ALA A 416 -9.28 -21.45 -8.43
C ALA A 416 -9.65 -20.98 -7.01
N LEU A 417 -9.47 -21.81 -5.97
CA LEU A 417 -9.69 -21.47 -4.57
C LEU A 417 -8.39 -21.39 -3.76
N ALA A 418 -7.31 -22.00 -4.24
CA ALA A 418 -6.07 -22.17 -3.49
C ALA A 418 -4.91 -21.36 -4.05
N CYS A 419 -4.91 -21.08 -5.36
CA CYS A 419 -3.75 -20.59 -6.08
C CYS A 419 -4.02 -19.25 -6.77
N PHE A 420 -3.04 -18.35 -6.72
CA PHE A 420 -3.02 -17.18 -7.58
C PHE A 420 -2.61 -17.57 -9.00
N ASP A 421 -3.58 -17.57 -9.91
CA ASP A 421 -3.45 -18.11 -11.27
C ASP A 421 -2.22 -17.56 -12.03
N ALA A 422 -1.99 -16.25 -11.98
CA ALA A 422 -0.93 -15.59 -12.75
C ALA A 422 0.48 -16.15 -12.44
N LEU A 423 0.70 -16.59 -11.21
CA LEU A 423 1.98 -17.13 -10.74
C LEU A 423 1.93 -18.64 -10.46
N THR A 424 0.87 -19.33 -10.88
CA THR A 424 0.74 -20.79 -10.75
C THR A 424 1.26 -21.50 -12.00
N ALA A 425 2.18 -22.44 -11.83
CA ALA A 425 2.74 -23.25 -12.90
C ALA A 425 1.92 -24.52 -13.15
N SER A 426 1.51 -25.20 -12.07
CA SER A 426 0.65 -26.38 -12.12
C SER A 426 -0.09 -26.57 -10.79
N PHE A 427 -1.11 -27.42 -10.81
CA PHE A 427 -1.88 -27.82 -9.64
C PHE A 427 -2.08 -29.33 -9.65
N SER A 428 -1.59 -29.99 -8.60
CA SER A 428 -1.67 -31.44 -8.41
C SER A 428 -1.74 -31.74 -6.92
N ASP A 429 -2.45 -32.81 -6.54
CA ASP A 429 -2.59 -33.23 -5.13
C ASP A 429 -3.02 -32.10 -4.18
N CYS A 430 -3.89 -31.20 -4.66
CA CYS A 430 -4.37 -30.02 -3.93
C CYS A 430 -3.30 -28.96 -3.59
N VAL A 431 -2.15 -29.00 -4.24
CA VAL A 431 -1.02 -28.10 -4.00
C VAL A 431 -0.73 -27.29 -5.26
N CYS A 432 -0.45 -26.00 -5.07
CA CYS A 432 -0.02 -25.11 -6.13
C CYS A 432 1.50 -25.21 -6.30
N SER A 433 1.97 -25.51 -7.51
CA SER A 433 3.37 -25.33 -7.87
C SER A 433 3.55 -23.97 -8.51
N CYS A 434 4.48 -23.15 -8.01
CA CYS A 434 4.60 -21.75 -8.41
C CYS A 434 5.57 -21.54 -9.58
N ARG A 435 5.26 -20.54 -10.42
CA ARG A 435 6.21 -19.96 -11.38
C ARG A 435 7.23 -19.11 -10.63
N ALA A 436 8.31 -18.73 -11.32
CA ALA A 436 9.27 -17.78 -10.79
C ALA A 436 8.58 -16.49 -10.32
N GLY A 437 8.93 -16.03 -9.11
CA GLY A 437 8.30 -14.87 -8.46
C GLY A 437 7.09 -15.20 -7.59
N GLY A 438 6.49 -16.39 -7.71
CA GLY A 438 5.45 -16.86 -6.79
C GLY A 438 6.04 -17.39 -5.48
N MET A 439 5.42 -17.04 -4.36
CA MET A 439 5.84 -17.39 -3.01
C MET A 439 4.70 -18.05 -2.22
N GLY A 440 5.06 -19.06 -1.42
CA GLY A 440 4.13 -19.78 -0.53
C GLY A 440 3.12 -20.68 -1.25
N GLU A 441 2.25 -21.31 -0.47
CA GLU A 441 1.29 -22.33 -0.94
C GLU A 441 0.29 -21.81 -1.98
N ALA A 442 0.01 -20.50 -1.98
CA ALA A 442 -0.92 -19.87 -2.91
C ALA A 442 -0.24 -19.17 -4.10
N CYS A 443 1.09 -19.32 -4.25
CA CYS A 443 1.88 -18.68 -5.31
C CYS A 443 1.71 -17.16 -5.37
N LEU A 444 1.71 -16.50 -4.21
CA LEU A 444 1.49 -15.07 -4.11
C LEU A 444 2.75 -14.28 -4.50
N PRO A 445 2.62 -13.04 -5.01
CA PRO A 445 3.78 -12.22 -5.37
C PRO A 445 4.74 -11.87 -4.23
N PHE A 446 4.22 -11.92 -2.99
CA PHE A 446 4.95 -11.60 -1.77
C PHE A 446 4.74 -12.68 -0.73
N ASN A 447 5.71 -12.84 0.17
CA ASN A 447 5.54 -13.67 1.34
C ASN A 447 4.48 -13.08 2.27
N VAL A 448 3.34 -13.76 2.34
CA VAL A 448 2.28 -13.50 3.31
C VAL A 448 2.13 -14.70 4.25
N PRO A 449 1.72 -14.47 5.51
CA PRO A 449 1.53 -15.55 6.47
C PRO A 449 0.41 -16.50 6.05
N PRO A 450 0.50 -17.78 6.41
CA PRO A 450 -0.63 -18.69 6.29
C PRO A 450 -1.73 -18.32 7.29
N ALA A 451 -2.94 -18.82 7.04
CA ALA A 451 -3.95 -18.86 8.09
C ALA A 451 -3.39 -19.63 9.30
N ARG A 452 -3.55 -19.11 10.51
CA ARG A 452 -3.39 -19.90 11.73
C ARG A 452 -4.50 -20.95 11.68
N ALA A 453 -4.13 -22.22 11.84
CA ALA A 453 -5.12 -23.26 12.03
C ALA A 453 -6.00 -22.85 13.21
N GLY A 454 -7.27 -22.58 12.95
CA GLY A 454 -8.22 -22.18 13.98
C GLY A 454 -8.21 -23.23 15.08
N GLY A 455 -7.87 -22.79 16.30
CA GLY A 455 -7.98 -23.59 17.50
C GLY A 455 -9.46 -23.87 17.79
N GLY A 456 -10.00 -24.89 17.14
CA GLY A 456 -11.32 -25.45 17.38
C GLY A 456 -11.19 -26.96 17.59
N GLY A 457 -10.86 -27.36 18.83
CA GLY A 457 -11.03 -28.75 19.30
C GLY A 457 -10.00 -29.75 18.80
N GLY A 458 -8.77 -29.68 19.32
CA GLY A 458 -7.77 -30.71 19.08
C GLY A 458 -6.50 -30.42 19.86
N ALA A 459 -6.58 -30.56 21.19
CA ALA A 459 -5.38 -30.65 22.01
C ALA A 459 -4.46 -31.71 21.38
N GLN A 460 -3.26 -31.31 20.96
CA GLN A 460 -2.14 -32.23 20.85
C GLN A 460 -2.07 -33.00 22.17
N GLY A 461 -2.10 -34.32 22.07
CA GLY A 461 -2.37 -35.24 23.16
C GLY A 461 -1.65 -34.90 24.46
N CYS A 462 -2.42 -34.37 25.41
CA CYS A 462 -2.17 -34.68 26.80
C CYS A 462 -2.45 -36.19 26.96
N VAL A 463 -1.39 -36.97 27.16
CA VAL A 463 -1.53 -38.35 27.63
C VAL A 463 -2.20 -38.29 29.01
N SER A 464 -3.48 -38.60 29.08
CA SER A 464 -4.19 -38.86 30.32
C SER A 464 -4.41 -40.37 30.44
N GLY A 465 -3.75 -40.99 31.43
CA GLY A 465 -3.88 -42.43 31.69
C GLY A 465 -2.58 -43.18 32.01
N VAL A 466 -1.56 -42.52 32.61
CA VAL A 466 -0.43 -43.26 33.20
C VAL A 466 -0.73 -43.53 34.66
N THR A 467 -1.13 -44.77 34.97
CA THR A 467 -1.09 -45.32 36.33
C THR A 467 0.34 -45.73 36.63
N LEU A 468 1.06 -44.93 37.41
CA LEU A 468 2.31 -45.36 38.03
C LEU A 468 1.96 -46.27 39.21
N THR A 469 2.12 -47.58 39.04
CA THR A 469 2.31 -48.48 40.17
C THR A 469 3.82 -48.58 40.41
N SER A 470 4.24 -48.36 41.66
CA SER A 470 5.56 -48.69 42.15
C SER A 470 5.41 -49.53 43.41
N PRO A 471 6.42 -50.33 43.76
CA PRO A 471 6.38 -51.79 43.95
C PRO A 471 5.48 -52.30 45.08
#